data_AF-A2F5S0-F1
#
_entry.id   AF-A2F5S0-F1
#
_cell.length_a   1.000
_cell.length_b   1.000
_cell.length_c   1.000
_cell.angle_alpha   90.00
_cell.angle_beta   90.00
_cell.angle_gamma   90.00
#
_symmetry.space_group_name_H-M   'P 1'
#
loop_
_entity.id
_entity.type
_entity.pdbx_description
1 polymer ?
#
loop_
_entity_poly.entity_id
_entity_poly.type
_entity_poly.pdbx_seq_one_letter_code
_entity_poly.pdbx_strand_id
1 'polypeptide(L)'
;MPEQSLFVFQLKGVIYRRLLILRGTWISFLANVIFFTIFTCIPVFIPLIFDNIKGPVHKSTISFKSFRKENLSIARIRTPECADGICFPNVTDIIKQFAKEEAEVDLNVIDFDSFDDFNKWQYNRCKTEHHTMNVAFAFQIKSSTEFIVANETDKLTVEFDYDYMYNRTEPDLDVDVSDIIKRALFKAFHPEDPKADINVYWESKQLKGFDSSALFDSAICLLGPLFIPLASLSLLSITLGILIDDIQTPMRPYMIASGLSRKAYWIGNYIFDFGISTIYSLILIAIYESVENVLFRKLAYISIPFILISNIVTIPYTYFWAFIFKSKTIGTGVYSVVNTVLLIAMMVVKSVLSNKKTADMIGGAFSILPFIASLNVISSVANQLIELRFNVPKKYNFFSTGPQRTAIVMFFIDLFLWPIIVSFEEYLIFFATKTMSKMGWTGHEGEFRREKDKHMRTKEATDMEQTILNSSSSENYVIKIRDVSKHFVDSNGKSIYAVNQVSLGIKQGSLFGFLGSNGAGKTTLMKMILKEEPLSNGSIEVEGLDIDLAFDPTRIAICPQFDDHLTKELTGYQNLKFFCYIYNKTGVIVSIPKSCTVALRASVHNLAVLTLYETVNVYFTTQTQTPT
;
A
#
# COMPACT_ATOMS: atom_id res chain seq x y z
N MET A 1 21.57 -17.87 30.75
CA MET A 1 20.20 -17.28 30.68
C MET A 1 19.55 -17.78 29.40
N PRO A 2 18.24 -18.04 29.38
CA PRO A 2 17.61 -18.76 28.27
C PRO A 2 17.65 -17.92 26.99
N GLU A 3 18.00 -18.54 25.86
CA GLU A 3 18.07 -17.91 24.51
C GLU A 3 16.83 -17.06 24.17
N GLN A 4 15.67 -17.40 24.73
CA GLN A 4 14.43 -16.64 24.57
C GLN A 4 14.53 -15.19 25.06
N SER A 5 15.29 -14.89 26.12
CA SER A 5 15.46 -13.51 26.56
C SER A 5 16.30 -12.70 25.58
N LEU A 6 17.37 -13.29 25.04
CA LEU A 6 18.29 -12.65 24.09
C LEU A 6 17.57 -12.27 22.79
N PHE A 7 16.80 -13.20 22.22
CA PHE A 7 16.05 -12.95 20.99
C PHE A 7 15.09 -11.76 21.13
N VAL A 8 14.39 -11.64 22.27
CA VAL A 8 13.46 -10.52 22.53
C VAL A 8 14.20 -9.19 22.66
N PHE A 9 15.36 -9.16 23.33
CA PHE A 9 16.17 -7.93 23.40
C PHE A 9 16.71 -7.51 22.03
N GLN A 10 17.18 -8.46 21.23
CA GLN A 10 17.62 -8.21 19.86
C GLN A 10 16.48 -7.67 18.99
N LEU A 11 15.29 -8.27 19.08
CA LEU A 11 14.10 -7.80 18.37
C LEU A 11 13.75 -6.35 18.75
N LYS A 12 13.76 -6.04 20.06
CA LYS A 12 13.57 -4.67 20.56
C LYS A 12 14.63 -3.71 20.02
N GLY A 13 15.89 -4.15 19.94
CA GLY A 13 16.99 -3.37 19.38
C GLY A 13 16.76 -3.02 17.91
N VAL A 14 16.38 -4.00 17.07
CA VAL A 14 16.10 -3.78 15.64
C VAL A 14 14.93 -2.79 15.47
N ILE A 15 13.83 -2.99 16.18
CA ILE A 15 12.66 -2.08 16.13
C ILE A 15 13.03 -0.69 16.63
N TYR A 16 13.81 -0.57 17.71
CA TYR A 16 14.32 0.70 18.24
C TYR A 16 15.15 1.46 17.20
N ARG A 17 16.07 0.77 16.52
CA ARG A 17 16.87 1.35 15.43
C ARG A 17 15.97 1.87 14.31
N ARG A 18 15.01 1.06 13.85
CA ARG A 18 14.07 1.45 12.77
C ARG A 18 13.22 2.66 13.15
N LEU A 19 12.69 2.72 14.37
CA LEU A 19 11.95 3.87 14.88
C LEU A 19 12.78 5.16 14.89
N LEU A 20 14.07 5.08 15.26
CA LEU A 20 14.95 6.24 15.28
C LEU A 20 15.35 6.70 13.88
N ILE A 21 15.62 5.78 12.96
CA ILE A 21 15.86 6.12 11.54
C ILE A 21 14.64 6.84 10.97
N LEU A 22 13.43 6.32 11.21
CA LEU A 22 12.19 6.96 10.80
C LEU A 22 12.04 8.35 11.43
N ARG A 23 12.36 8.50 12.72
CA ARG A 23 12.31 9.80 13.41
C ARG A 23 13.34 10.78 12.84
N GLY A 24 14.53 10.34 12.45
CA GLY A 24 15.54 11.19 11.81
C GLY A 24 15.14 11.63 10.40
N THR A 25 14.36 10.81 9.69
CA THR A 25 13.92 11.03 8.31
C THR A 25 12.43 11.40 8.19
N TRP A 26 11.79 11.78 9.29
CA TRP A 26 10.33 11.86 9.39
C TRP A 26 9.71 12.87 8.42
N ILE A 27 10.40 13.97 8.13
CA ILE A 27 9.93 15.01 7.19
C ILE A 27 9.85 14.43 5.77
N SER A 28 10.92 13.76 5.32
CA SER A 28 10.96 13.14 3.99
C SER A 28 9.97 11.98 3.90
N PHE A 29 9.86 11.17 4.96
CA PHE A 29 8.87 10.10 5.04
C PHE A 29 7.44 10.66 4.93
N LEU A 30 7.10 11.68 5.73
CA LEU A 30 5.78 12.29 5.73
C LEU A 30 5.47 12.97 4.40
N ALA A 31 6.44 13.66 3.79
CA ALA A 31 6.27 14.28 2.47
C ALA A 31 5.95 13.22 1.39
N ASN A 32 6.63 12.08 1.39
CA ASN A 32 6.34 10.97 0.49
C ASN A 32 4.97 10.36 0.77
N VAL A 33 4.63 10.11 2.04
CA VAL A 33 3.31 9.59 2.44
C VAL A 33 2.20 10.52 1.97
N ILE A 34 2.33 11.83 2.18
CA ILE A 34 1.36 12.84 1.72
C ILE A 34 1.28 12.83 0.19
N PHE A 35 2.42 12.82 -0.50
CA PHE A 35 2.47 12.80 -1.97
C PHE A 35 1.73 11.58 -2.54
N PHE A 36 2.01 10.37 -2.02
CA PHE A 36 1.34 9.16 -2.47
C PHE A 36 -0.14 9.14 -2.07
N THR A 37 -0.50 9.63 -0.89
CA THR A 37 -1.90 9.77 -0.49
C THR A 37 -2.67 10.71 -1.44
N ILE A 38 -2.11 11.88 -1.75
CA ILE A 38 -2.72 12.81 -2.73
C ILE A 38 -2.89 12.12 -4.08
N PHE A 39 -1.85 11.41 -4.53
CA PHE A 39 -1.89 10.65 -5.79
C PHE A 39 -3.00 9.59 -5.78
N THR A 40 -3.23 8.93 -4.65
CA THR A 40 -4.28 7.91 -4.51
C THR A 40 -5.69 8.48 -4.45
N CYS A 41 -5.81 9.75 -4.07
CA CYS A 41 -7.08 10.48 -4.07
C CYS A 41 -7.41 11.09 -5.44
N ILE A 42 -6.53 10.98 -6.44
CA ILE A 42 -6.81 11.48 -7.81
C ILE A 42 -8.15 10.97 -8.37
N PRO A 43 -8.51 9.68 -8.25
CA PRO A 43 -9.82 9.19 -8.70
C PRO A 43 -11.02 9.84 -8.00
N VAL A 44 -10.82 10.33 -6.77
CA VAL A 44 -11.84 11.05 -5.99
C VAL A 44 -11.96 12.50 -6.47
N PHE A 45 -10.83 13.15 -6.75
CA PHE A 45 -10.80 14.57 -7.13
C PHE A 45 -11.09 14.83 -8.61
N ILE A 46 -10.64 13.98 -9.53
CA ILE A 46 -10.88 14.13 -10.97
C ILE A 46 -12.35 14.44 -11.26
N PRO A 47 -13.32 13.73 -10.68
CA PRO A 47 -14.71 13.92 -11.04
C PRO A 47 -15.36 15.12 -10.32
N LEU A 48 -14.92 15.46 -9.10
CA LEU A 48 -15.25 16.73 -8.45
C LEU A 48 -14.78 17.93 -9.29
N ILE A 49 -13.62 17.79 -9.93
CA ILE A 49 -13.10 18.79 -10.88
C ILE A 49 -13.97 18.78 -12.15
N PHE A 50 -14.35 17.63 -12.70
CA PHE A 50 -15.24 17.56 -13.87
C PHE A 50 -16.64 18.13 -13.60
N ASP A 51 -17.21 17.93 -12.41
CA ASP A 51 -18.50 18.50 -12.02
C ASP A 51 -18.41 20.03 -11.84
N ASN A 52 -17.27 20.55 -11.38
CA ASN A 52 -17.01 21.99 -11.30
C ASN A 52 -16.65 22.63 -12.66
N ILE A 53 -15.95 21.91 -13.54
CA ILE A 53 -15.58 22.37 -14.90
C ILE A 53 -16.78 22.32 -15.83
N LYS A 54 -17.68 21.35 -15.66
CA LYS A 54 -19.04 21.41 -16.20
C LYS A 54 -19.81 22.44 -15.39
N GLY A 55 -19.46 23.72 -15.54
CA GLY A 55 -20.36 24.82 -15.18
C GLY A 55 -21.77 24.45 -15.65
N PRO A 56 -22.81 24.77 -14.85
CA PRO A 56 -24.14 24.16 -14.93
C PRO A 56 -24.49 24.01 -16.38
N VAL A 57 -24.56 22.76 -16.87
CA VAL A 57 -24.63 22.44 -18.31
C VAL A 57 -25.52 23.48 -18.94
N HIS A 58 -24.93 24.43 -19.67
CA HIS A 58 -25.67 25.34 -20.52
C HIS A 58 -26.16 24.46 -21.67
N LYS A 59 -27.16 23.59 -21.37
CA LYS A 59 -28.29 23.49 -22.27
C LYS A 59 -28.66 24.95 -22.46
N SER A 60 -28.58 25.44 -23.68
CA SER A 60 -29.25 26.67 -24.06
C SER A 60 -30.75 26.42 -23.89
N THR A 61 -31.21 26.26 -22.65
CA THR A 61 -32.58 26.43 -22.25
C THR A 61 -32.85 27.88 -22.50
N ILE A 62 -33.58 28.15 -23.57
CA ILE A 62 -34.29 29.40 -23.78
C ILE A 62 -34.99 29.68 -22.44
N SER A 63 -34.51 30.67 -21.67
CA SER A 63 -35.13 31.01 -20.40
C SER A 63 -36.22 32.04 -20.67
N PHE A 64 -37.45 31.69 -20.26
CA PHE A 64 -38.63 32.51 -20.44
C PHE A 64 -38.76 33.41 -19.21
N LYS A 65 -38.77 34.73 -19.40
CA LYS A 65 -38.69 35.70 -18.29
C LYS A 65 -40.04 36.11 -17.70
N SER A 66 -41.18 35.77 -18.32
CA SER A 66 -42.50 35.95 -17.71
C SER A 66 -43.60 35.21 -18.46
N PHE A 67 -44.56 34.65 -17.71
CA PHE A 67 -45.81 34.08 -18.23
C PHE A 67 -46.92 35.14 -18.27
N ARG A 68 -47.76 35.13 -19.32
CA ARG A 68 -49.06 35.80 -19.27
C ARG A 68 -50.07 34.80 -18.76
N LYS A 69 -50.69 35.08 -17.60
CA LYS A 69 -51.81 34.28 -17.07
C LYS A 69 -53.04 34.37 -17.97
N GLU A 70 -53.17 35.45 -18.72
CA GLU A 70 -54.20 35.63 -19.74
C GLU A 70 -53.82 34.84 -21.01
N ASN A 71 -54.61 33.81 -21.37
CA ASN A 71 -54.48 32.92 -22.54
C ASN A 71 -53.43 31.79 -22.45
N LEU A 72 -53.39 31.08 -21.32
CA LEU A 72 -52.56 29.89 -21.16
C LEU A 72 -52.93 28.78 -22.18
N SER A 73 -51.93 28.08 -22.70
CA SER A 73 -52.10 27.03 -23.71
C SER A 73 -51.36 25.75 -23.30
N ILE A 74 -51.88 24.61 -23.72
CA ILE A 74 -51.24 23.31 -23.62
C ILE A 74 -50.98 22.78 -25.03
N ALA A 75 -49.80 22.21 -25.23
CA ALA A 75 -49.44 21.53 -26.47
C ALA A 75 -49.76 20.03 -26.36
N ARG A 76 -50.49 19.50 -27.33
CA ARG A 76 -50.82 18.08 -27.43
C ARG A 76 -50.08 17.49 -28.62
N ILE A 77 -49.30 16.45 -28.39
CA ILE A 77 -48.60 15.74 -29.45
C ILE A 77 -49.40 14.50 -29.80
N ARG A 78 -49.82 14.40 -31.06
CA ARG A 78 -50.69 13.34 -31.55
C ARG A 78 -49.94 12.01 -31.58
N THR A 79 -50.61 10.96 -31.14
CA THR A 79 -50.17 9.57 -31.32
C THR A 79 -51.15 8.90 -32.29
N PRO A 80 -50.67 8.17 -33.31
CA PRO A 80 -51.52 7.64 -34.37
C PRO A 80 -52.49 6.52 -33.92
N GLU A 81 -52.32 5.94 -32.72
CA GLU A 81 -53.12 4.81 -32.23
C GLU A 81 -53.82 5.16 -30.90
N CYS A 82 -55.11 4.80 -30.79
CA CYS A 82 -55.86 4.90 -29.54
C CYS A 82 -55.66 3.60 -28.75
N ALA A 83 -55.09 3.68 -27.54
CA ALA A 83 -55.06 2.56 -26.62
C ALA A 83 -56.47 2.34 -26.04
N ASP A 84 -57.02 1.13 -26.21
CA ASP A 84 -58.23 0.63 -25.55
C ASP A 84 -59.44 1.59 -25.45
N GLY A 85 -59.87 2.13 -26.60
CA GLY A 85 -61.19 2.79 -26.71
C GLY A 85 -61.31 4.18 -26.08
N ILE A 86 -60.22 4.77 -25.58
CA ILE A 86 -60.21 6.13 -25.05
C ILE A 86 -59.42 7.05 -25.99
N CYS A 87 -60.15 7.89 -26.71
CA CYS A 87 -59.57 8.83 -27.66
C CYS A 87 -59.07 10.10 -26.95
N PHE A 88 -57.92 10.62 -27.42
CA PHE A 88 -57.28 11.88 -26.98
C PHE A 88 -58.19 13.10 -26.73
N PRO A 89 -59.31 13.32 -27.46
CA PRO A 89 -60.22 14.44 -27.19
C PRO A 89 -60.80 14.40 -25.77
N ASN A 90 -61.18 13.21 -25.28
CA ASN A 90 -61.90 13.08 -24.00
C ASN A 90 -61.03 13.49 -22.80
N VAL A 91 -59.76 13.06 -22.79
CA VAL A 91 -58.78 13.44 -21.76
C VAL A 91 -58.49 14.95 -21.80
N THR A 92 -58.43 15.52 -23.00
CA THR A 92 -58.13 16.96 -23.18
C THR A 92 -59.26 17.83 -22.64
N ASP A 93 -60.51 17.44 -22.87
CA ASP A 93 -61.68 18.18 -22.39
C ASP A 93 -61.80 18.10 -20.85
N ILE A 94 -61.39 16.97 -20.26
CA ILE A 94 -61.35 16.80 -18.81
C ILE A 94 -60.23 17.65 -18.19
N ILE A 95 -59.04 17.74 -18.81
CA ILE A 95 -57.97 18.64 -18.36
C ILE A 95 -58.44 20.10 -18.37
N LYS A 96 -59.16 20.53 -19.42
CA LYS A 96 -59.74 21.88 -19.49
C LYS A 96 -60.78 22.12 -18.39
N GLN A 97 -61.62 21.13 -18.10
CA GLN A 97 -62.61 21.22 -17.04
C GLN A 97 -61.95 21.42 -15.66
N PHE A 98 -60.97 20.59 -15.31
CA PHE A 98 -60.26 20.70 -14.03
C PHE A 98 -59.51 22.01 -13.87
N ALA A 99 -58.81 22.46 -14.92
CA ALA A 99 -58.09 23.74 -14.87
C ALA A 99 -59.04 24.93 -14.67
N LYS A 100 -60.26 24.86 -15.21
CA LYS A 100 -61.29 25.88 -15.00
C LYS A 100 -61.92 25.81 -13.60
N GLU A 101 -62.14 24.61 -13.08
CA GLU A 101 -62.78 24.39 -11.76
C GLU A 101 -61.84 24.69 -10.58
N GLU A 102 -60.55 24.37 -10.68
CA GLU A 102 -59.61 24.47 -9.54
C GLU A 102 -58.68 25.67 -9.63
N ALA A 103 -58.26 26.06 -10.83
CA ALA A 103 -57.25 27.10 -11.03
C ALA A 103 -57.81 28.40 -11.64
N GLU A 104 -59.12 28.43 -11.97
CA GLU A 104 -59.78 29.53 -12.69
C GLU A 104 -59.09 29.90 -14.03
N VAL A 105 -58.42 28.94 -14.68
CA VAL A 105 -57.69 29.16 -15.92
C VAL A 105 -58.45 28.59 -17.12
N ASP A 106 -58.63 29.39 -18.17
CA ASP A 106 -59.15 28.92 -19.46
C ASP A 106 -57.99 28.45 -20.36
N LEU A 107 -57.91 27.14 -20.59
CA LEU A 107 -56.81 26.51 -21.32
C LEU A 107 -57.10 26.36 -22.82
N ASN A 108 -56.26 26.97 -23.65
CA ASN A 108 -56.22 26.72 -25.08
C ASN A 108 -55.40 25.46 -25.41
N VAL A 109 -55.75 24.73 -26.47
CA VAL A 109 -55.01 23.52 -26.88
C VAL A 109 -54.46 23.70 -28.28
N ILE A 110 -53.17 23.37 -28.45
CA ILE A 110 -52.47 23.41 -29.72
C ILE A 110 -51.99 22.00 -30.05
N ASP A 111 -52.36 21.51 -31.24
CA ASP A 111 -51.99 20.18 -31.69
C ASP A 111 -50.68 20.19 -32.49
N PHE A 112 -49.85 19.18 -32.26
CA PHE A 112 -48.61 18.91 -33.00
C PHE A 112 -48.56 17.43 -33.41
N ASP A 113 -47.99 17.13 -34.57
CA ASP A 113 -47.86 15.75 -35.06
C ASP A 113 -46.62 15.03 -34.49
N SER A 114 -45.61 15.79 -34.03
CA SER A 114 -44.41 15.24 -33.39
C SER A 114 -43.77 16.22 -32.40
N PHE A 115 -42.91 15.72 -31.50
CA PHE A 115 -42.08 16.56 -30.64
C PHE A 115 -41.13 17.47 -31.44
N ASP A 116 -40.67 17.03 -32.61
CA ASP A 116 -39.81 17.85 -33.48
C ASP A 116 -40.57 19.05 -34.08
N ASP A 117 -41.85 18.87 -34.43
CA ASP A 117 -42.69 19.95 -34.93
C ASP A 117 -43.02 20.95 -33.84
N PHE A 118 -43.26 20.47 -32.62
CA PHE A 118 -43.40 21.30 -31.44
C PHE A 118 -42.12 22.11 -31.17
N ASN A 119 -40.95 21.47 -31.19
CA ASN A 119 -39.66 22.14 -30.98
C ASN A 119 -39.37 23.19 -32.07
N LYS A 120 -39.67 22.90 -33.34
CA LYS A 120 -39.56 23.88 -34.44
C LYS A 120 -40.52 25.05 -34.26
N TRP A 121 -41.77 24.79 -33.86
CA TRP A 121 -42.77 25.82 -33.59
C TRP A 121 -42.32 26.75 -32.46
N GLN A 122 -41.83 26.18 -31.35
CA GLN A 122 -41.26 26.93 -30.23
C GLN A 122 -40.08 27.80 -30.68
N TYR A 123 -39.13 27.21 -31.42
CA TYR A 123 -37.93 27.89 -31.91
C TYR A 123 -38.28 29.10 -32.79
N ASN A 124 -39.21 28.91 -33.74
CA ASN A 124 -39.64 29.98 -34.64
C ASN A 124 -40.36 31.12 -33.89
N ARG A 125 -41.19 30.78 -32.90
CA ARG A 125 -41.97 31.76 -32.13
C ARG A 125 -41.10 32.57 -31.17
N CYS A 126 -40.06 31.95 -30.59
CA CYS A 126 -39.04 32.62 -29.80
C CYS A 126 -38.20 33.63 -30.62
N LYS A 127 -38.07 33.40 -31.94
CA LYS A 127 -37.34 34.30 -32.83
C LYS A 127 -38.12 35.57 -33.17
N THR A 128 -39.45 35.53 -33.13
CA THR A 128 -40.34 36.61 -33.56
C THR A 128 -40.97 37.42 -32.43
N GLU A 129 -41.29 36.81 -31.28
CA GLU A 129 -41.91 37.49 -30.15
C GLU A 129 -40.93 37.54 -28.97
N HIS A 130 -40.48 38.73 -28.60
CA HIS A 130 -39.59 38.91 -27.46
C HIS A 130 -40.29 38.52 -26.14
N HIS A 131 -39.91 37.34 -25.62
CA HIS A 131 -39.90 36.95 -24.21
C HIS A 131 -41.18 36.54 -23.46
N THR A 132 -42.31 36.24 -24.12
CA THR A 132 -43.46 35.62 -23.43
C THR A 132 -43.95 34.38 -24.15
N MET A 133 -43.89 33.21 -23.50
CA MET A 133 -44.50 31.97 -23.99
C MET A 133 -45.79 31.71 -23.21
N ASN A 134 -46.85 31.34 -23.91
CA ASN A 134 -48.15 31.02 -23.33
C ASN A 134 -48.39 29.50 -23.25
N VAL A 135 -47.51 28.67 -23.82
CA VAL A 135 -47.57 27.21 -23.68
C VAL A 135 -46.82 26.77 -22.43
N ALA A 136 -47.54 26.39 -21.39
CA ALA A 136 -46.95 25.98 -20.10
C ALA A 136 -46.41 24.54 -20.12
N PHE A 137 -47.02 23.70 -20.95
CA PHE A 137 -46.84 22.26 -20.88
C PHE A 137 -47.13 21.59 -22.23
N ALA A 138 -46.41 20.52 -22.53
CA ALA A 138 -46.66 19.63 -23.66
C ALA A 138 -46.66 18.17 -23.21
N PHE A 139 -47.54 17.35 -23.78
CA PHE A 139 -47.56 15.91 -23.49
C PHE A 139 -47.88 15.05 -24.70
N GLN A 140 -47.40 13.81 -24.62
CA GLN A 140 -47.72 12.70 -25.50
C GLN A 140 -48.00 11.45 -24.65
N ILE A 141 -49.12 10.78 -24.90
CA ILE A 141 -49.40 9.46 -24.31
C ILE A 141 -48.92 8.40 -25.28
N LYS A 142 -48.10 7.44 -24.82
CA LYS A 142 -47.58 6.37 -25.69
C LYS A 142 -48.60 5.25 -25.88
N SER A 143 -48.53 4.58 -27.03
CA SER A 143 -49.33 3.38 -27.32
C SER A 143 -48.96 2.17 -26.45
N SER A 144 -47.80 2.18 -25.78
CA SER A 144 -47.34 1.18 -24.81
C SER A 144 -48.00 1.26 -23.44
N THR A 145 -48.97 2.16 -23.26
CA THR A 145 -49.71 2.29 -22.00
C THR A 145 -50.58 1.05 -21.81
N GLU A 146 -50.21 0.18 -20.86
CA GLU A 146 -50.95 -1.06 -20.53
C GLU A 146 -51.73 -0.92 -19.22
N PHE A 147 -52.95 -1.43 -19.20
CA PHE A 147 -53.86 -1.33 -18.06
C PHE A 147 -53.87 -2.65 -17.27
N ILE A 148 -53.16 -2.71 -16.14
CA ILE A 148 -53.14 -3.88 -15.26
C ILE A 148 -53.97 -3.56 -14.01
N VAL A 149 -55.25 -3.95 -14.01
CA VAL A 149 -56.09 -3.86 -12.81
C VAL A 149 -55.78 -5.06 -11.90
N ALA A 150 -54.88 -4.87 -10.95
CA ALA A 150 -54.62 -5.86 -9.90
C ALA A 150 -55.59 -5.64 -8.72
N ASN A 151 -56.58 -6.51 -8.56
CA ASN A 151 -57.47 -6.52 -7.39
C ASN A 151 -56.81 -7.26 -6.23
N GLU A 152 -55.93 -6.58 -5.50
CA GLU A 152 -55.53 -6.99 -4.15
C GLU A 152 -55.55 -5.77 -3.21
N THR A 153 -56.58 -5.70 -2.36
CA THR A 153 -56.76 -4.76 -1.22
C THR A 153 -56.81 -3.25 -1.56
N ASP A 154 -58.01 -2.68 -1.76
CA ASP A 154 -58.36 -1.24 -1.75
C ASP A 154 -57.37 -0.26 -2.43
N LYS A 155 -56.53 -0.74 -3.34
CA LYS A 155 -55.52 0.03 -4.06
C LYS A 155 -55.56 -0.34 -5.54
N LEU A 156 -56.08 0.57 -6.34
CA LEU A 156 -55.99 0.51 -7.79
C LEU A 156 -54.57 0.96 -8.19
N THR A 157 -53.81 0.10 -8.88
CA THR A 157 -52.50 0.47 -9.44
C THR A 157 -52.65 0.57 -10.95
N VAL A 158 -52.27 1.72 -11.54
CA VAL A 158 -52.34 1.96 -12.99
C VAL A 158 -50.95 2.39 -13.48
N GLU A 159 -50.44 1.75 -14.53
CA GLU A 159 -49.15 2.08 -15.14
C GLU A 159 -49.37 2.97 -16.37
N PHE A 160 -48.83 4.19 -16.34
CA PHE A 160 -48.96 5.17 -17.42
C PHE A 160 -47.61 5.41 -18.09
N ASP A 161 -47.51 5.23 -19.42
CA ASP A 161 -46.33 5.62 -20.20
C ASP A 161 -46.65 6.87 -21.02
N TYR A 162 -46.14 8.02 -20.56
CA TYR A 162 -46.32 9.30 -21.23
C TYR A 162 -45.01 10.08 -21.25
N ASP A 163 -44.79 10.82 -22.33
CA ASP A 163 -43.72 11.80 -22.44
C ASP A 163 -44.30 13.19 -22.18
N TYR A 164 -43.61 14.02 -21.41
CA TYR A 164 -44.02 15.39 -21.17
C TYR A 164 -42.85 16.36 -21.21
N MET A 165 -43.15 17.61 -21.55
CA MET A 165 -42.23 18.73 -21.48
C MET A 165 -42.92 19.87 -20.74
N TYR A 166 -42.20 20.49 -19.82
CA TYR A 166 -42.67 21.61 -19.02
C TYR A 166 -41.59 22.68 -18.95
N ASN A 167 -42.00 23.89 -18.62
CA ASN A 167 -41.07 24.99 -18.46
C ASN A 167 -40.43 24.99 -17.06
N ARG A 168 -39.10 24.96 -17.01
CA ARG A 168 -38.31 24.85 -15.77
C ARG A 168 -38.12 26.16 -14.99
N THR A 169 -38.64 27.28 -15.49
CA THR A 169 -38.46 28.61 -14.85
C THR A 169 -39.36 28.86 -13.65
N GLU A 170 -40.39 28.05 -13.45
CA GLU A 170 -41.33 28.16 -12.32
C GLU A 170 -41.60 26.75 -11.76
N PRO A 171 -40.80 26.29 -10.77
CA PRO A 171 -40.82 24.91 -10.31
C PRO A 171 -42.13 24.50 -9.61
N ASP A 172 -42.87 25.45 -9.04
CA ASP A 172 -44.17 25.18 -8.42
C ASP A 172 -45.23 24.81 -9.48
N LEU A 173 -45.12 25.37 -10.69
CA LEU A 173 -46.01 25.08 -11.81
C LEU A 173 -45.84 23.64 -12.35
N ASP A 174 -44.64 23.05 -12.24
CA ASP A 174 -44.38 21.64 -12.64
C ASP A 174 -45.15 20.66 -11.77
N VAL A 175 -45.17 20.91 -10.46
CA VAL A 175 -45.87 20.07 -9.48
C VAL A 175 -47.38 20.19 -9.66
N ASP A 176 -47.89 21.41 -9.76
CA ASP A 176 -49.33 21.68 -9.89
C ASP A 176 -49.91 21.18 -11.22
N VAL A 177 -49.22 21.41 -12.34
CA VAL A 177 -49.70 20.98 -13.67
C VAL A 177 -49.61 19.47 -13.82
N SER A 178 -48.55 18.85 -13.30
CA SER A 178 -48.43 17.40 -13.30
C SER A 178 -49.55 16.75 -12.47
N ASP A 179 -49.92 17.33 -11.33
CA ASP A 179 -51.00 16.81 -10.49
C ASP A 179 -52.39 16.96 -11.12
N ILE A 180 -52.66 18.10 -11.79
CA ILE A 180 -53.89 18.32 -12.55
C ILE A 180 -54.03 17.28 -13.68
N ILE A 181 -52.97 16.99 -14.42
CA ILE A 181 -53.01 16.03 -15.53
C ILE A 181 -53.23 14.61 -15.03
N LYS A 182 -52.59 14.23 -13.92
CA LYS A 182 -52.75 12.90 -13.32
C LYS A 182 -54.19 12.69 -12.83
N ARG A 183 -54.78 13.68 -12.17
CA ARG A 183 -56.18 13.65 -11.72
C ARG A 183 -57.17 13.68 -12.89
N ALA A 184 -56.87 14.46 -13.92
CA ALA A 184 -57.67 14.51 -15.16
C ALA A 184 -57.64 13.18 -15.92
N LEU A 185 -56.47 12.53 -16.03
CA LEU A 185 -56.35 11.19 -16.58
C LEU A 185 -57.22 10.23 -15.79
N PHE A 186 -57.07 10.15 -14.46
CA PHE A 186 -57.89 9.27 -13.62
C PHE A 186 -59.41 9.47 -13.81
N LYS A 187 -59.91 10.72 -13.83
CA LYS A 187 -61.35 11.00 -14.04
C LYS A 187 -61.83 10.63 -15.44
N ALA A 188 -60.97 10.69 -16.46
CA ALA A 188 -61.29 10.19 -17.81
C ALA A 188 -61.58 8.69 -17.83
N PHE A 189 -61.00 7.94 -16.90
CA PHE A 189 -61.17 6.49 -16.79
C PHE A 189 -62.28 6.07 -15.81
N HIS A 190 -62.74 6.96 -14.92
CA HIS A 190 -63.80 6.68 -13.94
C HIS A 190 -64.87 7.79 -13.86
N PRO A 191 -65.80 7.86 -14.83
CA PRO A 191 -66.83 8.90 -14.87
C PRO A 191 -67.93 8.76 -13.80
N GLU A 192 -68.00 7.66 -13.06
CA GLU A 192 -69.10 7.35 -12.14
C GLU A 192 -68.98 7.94 -10.72
N ASP A 193 -67.82 8.50 -10.32
CA ASP A 193 -67.64 9.06 -8.97
C ASP A 193 -67.01 10.48 -8.97
N PRO A 194 -67.82 11.54 -9.12
CA PRO A 194 -67.34 12.90 -9.39
C PRO A 194 -66.74 13.66 -8.18
N LYS A 195 -66.69 13.06 -6.98
CA LYS A 195 -66.23 13.72 -5.74
C LYS A 195 -65.22 12.92 -4.91
N ALA A 196 -64.58 11.88 -5.47
CA ALA A 196 -63.57 11.13 -4.74
C ALA A 196 -62.33 12.02 -4.45
N ASP A 197 -61.96 12.15 -3.17
CA ASP A 197 -60.72 12.78 -2.72
C ASP A 197 -59.56 11.81 -3.03
N ILE A 198 -58.91 12.00 -4.19
CA ILE A 198 -57.88 11.08 -4.67
C ILE A 198 -56.51 11.54 -4.16
N ASN A 199 -55.95 10.81 -3.19
CA ASN A 199 -54.54 10.96 -2.81
C ASN A 199 -53.66 10.09 -3.70
N VAL A 200 -53.01 10.70 -4.69
CA VAL A 200 -52.06 10.02 -5.59
C VAL A 200 -50.67 9.99 -4.95
N TYR A 201 -50.13 8.79 -4.73
CA TYR A 201 -48.74 8.60 -4.30
C TYR A 201 -47.92 8.05 -5.47
N TRP A 202 -46.75 8.63 -5.73
CA TRP A 202 -45.89 8.21 -6.85
C TRP A 202 -44.49 7.80 -6.40
N GLU A 203 -43.95 6.80 -7.11
CA GLU A 203 -42.55 6.38 -7.05
C GLU A 203 -41.93 6.59 -8.44
N SER A 204 -41.23 7.71 -8.65
CA SER A 204 -40.61 7.98 -9.94
C SER A 204 -39.34 7.14 -10.11
N LYS A 205 -39.32 6.22 -11.08
CA LYS A 205 -38.08 5.60 -11.58
C LYS A 205 -37.54 6.46 -12.73
N GLN A 206 -36.61 7.37 -12.43
CA GLN A 206 -35.88 8.07 -13.50
C GLN A 206 -35.11 7.06 -14.36
N LEU A 207 -35.53 6.88 -15.62
CA LEU A 207 -34.66 6.32 -16.67
C LEU A 207 -33.62 7.39 -17.01
N LYS A 208 -32.53 7.42 -16.25
CA LYS A 208 -31.45 8.40 -16.39
C LYS A 208 -30.85 8.34 -17.80
N GLY A 209 -31.06 9.39 -18.58
CA GLY A 209 -30.17 9.75 -19.68
C GLY A 209 -28.75 9.99 -19.15
N PHE A 210 -27.75 9.71 -19.99
CA PHE A 210 -26.30 9.78 -19.74
C PHE A 210 -25.90 10.73 -18.58
N ASP A 211 -25.85 10.17 -17.38
CA ASP A 211 -25.68 10.92 -16.14
C ASP A 211 -24.19 11.11 -15.86
N SER A 212 -23.74 12.32 -15.51
CA SER A 212 -22.34 12.57 -15.13
C SER A 212 -21.92 11.72 -13.92
N SER A 213 -22.89 11.37 -13.06
CA SER A 213 -22.71 10.43 -11.96
C SER A 213 -22.29 9.02 -12.42
N ALA A 214 -22.77 8.53 -13.57
CA ALA A 214 -22.41 7.21 -14.08
C ALA A 214 -20.96 7.17 -14.59
N LEU A 215 -20.48 8.27 -15.18
CA LEU A 215 -19.07 8.43 -15.55
C LEU A 215 -18.19 8.55 -14.30
N PHE A 216 -18.65 9.27 -13.27
CA PHE A 216 -17.96 9.36 -11.98
C PHE A 216 -17.80 7.99 -11.33
N ASP A 217 -18.91 7.26 -11.20
CA ASP A 217 -18.95 5.93 -10.59
C ASP A 217 -18.09 4.92 -11.37
N SER A 218 -18.12 5.00 -12.70
CA SER A 218 -17.28 4.16 -13.56
C SER A 218 -15.79 4.49 -13.44
N ALA A 219 -15.42 5.77 -13.35
CA ALA A 219 -14.03 6.20 -13.19
C ALA A 219 -13.47 5.80 -11.83
N ILE A 220 -14.26 5.95 -10.75
CA ILE A 220 -13.90 5.48 -9.41
C ILE A 220 -13.68 3.97 -9.41
N CYS A 221 -14.57 3.19 -10.02
CA CYS A 221 -14.47 1.75 -10.05
C CYS A 221 -13.32 1.23 -10.93
N LEU A 222 -12.93 1.98 -11.96
CA LEU A 222 -11.80 1.62 -12.81
C LEU A 222 -10.46 1.99 -12.17
N LEU A 223 -10.35 3.20 -11.62
CA LEU A 223 -9.09 3.73 -11.12
C LEU A 223 -8.84 3.40 -9.66
N GLY A 224 -9.86 3.39 -8.80
CA GLY A 224 -9.74 3.06 -7.37
C GLY A 224 -8.97 1.76 -7.09
N PRO A 225 -9.26 0.64 -7.80
CA PRO A 225 -8.51 -0.61 -7.65
C PRO A 225 -7.02 -0.54 -8.01
N LEU A 226 -6.60 0.44 -8.83
CA LEU A 226 -5.20 0.66 -9.20
C LEU A 226 -4.45 1.42 -8.10
N PHE A 227 -5.04 2.51 -7.60
CA PHE A 227 -4.33 3.42 -6.71
C PHE A 227 -4.11 2.82 -5.32
N ILE A 228 -5.02 1.97 -4.82
CA ILE A 228 -4.89 1.36 -3.50
C ILE A 228 -3.62 0.48 -3.38
N PRO A 229 -3.40 -0.54 -4.25
CA PRO A 229 -2.15 -1.31 -4.23
C PRO A 229 -0.91 -0.45 -4.53
N LEU A 230 -1.04 0.54 -5.43
CA LEU A 230 0.07 1.42 -5.80
C LEU A 230 0.59 2.24 -4.60
N ALA A 231 -0.32 2.69 -3.75
CA ALA A 231 0.00 3.40 -2.51
C ALA A 231 0.90 2.53 -1.60
N SER A 232 0.48 1.28 -1.39
CA SER A 232 1.19 0.33 -0.53
C SER A 232 2.59 0.01 -1.07
N LEU A 233 2.73 -0.18 -2.39
CA LEU A 233 4.01 -0.42 -3.05
C LEU A 233 4.97 0.76 -2.89
N SER A 234 4.45 1.98 -3.02
CA SER A 234 5.24 3.20 -2.94
C SER A 234 5.82 3.41 -1.54
N LEU A 235 5.03 3.13 -0.50
CA LEU A 235 5.50 3.15 0.88
C LEU A 235 6.59 2.09 1.13
N LEU A 236 6.39 0.88 0.61
CA LEU A 236 7.34 -0.22 0.76
C LEU A 236 8.69 0.04 0.06
N SER A 237 8.70 0.86 -1.01
CA SER A 237 9.93 1.32 -1.65
C SER A 237 10.84 2.09 -0.70
N ILE A 238 10.27 2.90 0.20
CA ILE A 238 11.04 3.67 1.18
C ILE A 238 11.72 2.72 2.19
N THR A 239 10.97 1.75 2.71
CA THR A 239 11.48 0.77 3.68
C THR A 239 12.52 -0.17 3.06
N LEU A 240 12.37 -0.50 1.76
CA LEU A 240 13.31 -1.29 0.99
C LEU A 240 14.69 -0.63 0.92
N GLY A 241 14.74 0.70 0.78
CA GLY A 241 16.01 1.43 0.68
C GLY A 241 16.92 1.24 1.90
N ILE A 242 16.35 1.10 3.10
CA ILE A 242 17.13 0.85 4.32
C ILE A 242 17.69 -0.58 4.31
N LEU A 243 16.93 -1.56 3.79
CA LEU A 243 17.37 -2.96 3.72
C LEU A 243 18.47 -3.17 2.68
N ILE A 244 18.36 -2.50 1.52
CA ILE A 244 19.44 -2.50 0.52
C ILE A 244 20.72 -1.97 1.15
N ASP A 245 20.64 -0.85 1.87
CA ASP A 245 21.80 -0.26 2.54
C ASP A 245 22.38 -1.22 3.59
N ASP A 246 21.55 -1.81 4.44
CA ASP A 246 21.98 -2.81 5.43
C ASP A 246 22.73 -3.99 4.79
N ILE A 247 22.21 -4.55 3.69
CA ILE A 247 22.79 -5.73 3.03
C ILE A 247 24.08 -5.40 2.31
N GLN A 248 24.16 -4.22 1.66
CA GLN A 248 25.30 -3.85 0.82
C GLN A 248 26.44 -3.18 1.62
N THR A 249 26.14 -2.59 2.77
CA THR A 249 27.14 -1.97 3.66
C THR A 249 27.66 -2.97 4.71
N PRO A 250 28.84 -2.73 5.31
CA PRO A 250 29.37 -3.59 6.38
C PRO A 250 28.54 -3.55 7.67
N MET A 251 27.49 -2.73 7.72
CA MET A 251 26.62 -2.57 8.87
C MET A 251 25.93 -3.88 9.30
N ARG A 252 25.29 -4.61 8.37
CA ARG A 252 24.61 -5.86 8.70
C ARG A 252 25.58 -6.98 9.10
N PRO A 253 26.67 -7.25 8.36
CA PRO A 253 27.70 -8.18 8.80
C PRO A 253 28.21 -7.85 10.21
N TYR A 254 28.46 -6.57 10.50
CA TYR A 254 28.92 -6.14 11.83
C TYR A 254 27.89 -6.36 12.94
N MET A 255 26.61 -6.06 12.68
CA MET A 255 25.53 -6.36 13.64
C MET A 255 25.47 -7.87 13.95
N ILE A 256 25.60 -8.72 12.92
CA ILE A 256 25.61 -10.18 13.07
C ILE A 256 26.85 -10.65 13.82
N ALA A 257 28.03 -10.10 13.52
CA ALA A 257 29.28 -10.40 14.21
C ALA A 257 29.25 -9.99 15.69
N SER A 258 28.57 -8.89 16.03
CA SER A 258 28.28 -8.47 17.41
C SER A 258 27.23 -9.34 18.12
N GLY A 259 26.65 -10.30 17.41
CA GLY A 259 25.76 -11.32 17.94
C GLY A 259 24.28 -11.19 17.61
N LEU A 260 23.89 -10.26 16.73
CA LEU A 260 22.52 -10.18 16.24
C LEU A 260 22.15 -11.45 15.47
N SER A 261 21.11 -12.15 15.93
CA SER A 261 20.60 -13.30 15.18
C SER A 261 19.92 -12.86 13.88
N ARG A 262 20.18 -13.60 12.79
CA ARG A 262 19.55 -13.34 11.47
C ARG A 262 18.02 -13.37 11.54
N LYS A 263 17.46 -14.26 12.37
CA LYS A 263 16.02 -14.35 12.60
C LYS A 263 15.47 -13.08 13.26
N ALA A 264 16.13 -12.55 14.29
CA ALA A 264 15.69 -11.33 14.96
C ALA A 264 15.78 -10.11 14.03
N TYR A 265 16.79 -10.07 13.15
CA TYR A 265 16.92 -9.04 12.12
C TYR A 265 15.70 -9.03 11.17
N TRP A 266 15.40 -10.17 10.54
CA TRP A 266 14.29 -10.24 9.58
C TRP A 266 12.92 -10.04 10.23
N ILE A 267 12.66 -10.69 11.37
CA ILE A 267 11.38 -10.56 12.08
C ILE A 267 11.20 -9.14 12.62
N GLY A 268 12.27 -8.51 13.13
CA GLY A 268 12.23 -7.14 13.65
C GLY A 268 11.91 -6.11 12.58
N ASN A 269 12.55 -6.22 11.40
CA ASN A 269 12.22 -5.38 10.25
C ASN A 269 10.80 -5.63 9.76
N TYR A 270 10.39 -6.90 9.67
CA TYR A 270 9.04 -7.28 9.23
C TYR A 270 7.94 -6.71 10.12
N ILE A 271 8.06 -6.84 11.45
CA ILE A 271 7.08 -6.30 12.41
C ILE A 271 6.96 -4.78 12.25
N PHE A 272 8.09 -4.09 12.08
CA PHE A 272 8.12 -2.64 11.90
C PHE A 272 7.46 -2.21 10.59
N ASP A 273 7.84 -2.84 9.47
CA ASP A 273 7.31 -2.53 8.14
C ASP A 273 5.82 -2.87 8.03
N PHE A 274 5.40 -3.96 8.65
CA PHE A 274 3.99 -4.35 8.76
C PHE A 274 3.19 -3.32 9.57
N GLY A 275 3.73 -2.83 10.69
CA GLY A 275 3.11 -1.77 11.48
C GLY A 275 2.91 -0.49 10.67
N ILE A 276 3.95 -0.02 9.98
CA ILE A 276 3.89 1.18 9.12
C ILE A 276 2.89 1.01 7.97
N SER A 277 2.96 -0.12 7.26
CA SER A 277 2.06 -0.42 6.14
C SER A 277 0.60 -0.51 6.58
N THR A 278 0.34 -1.09 7.76
CA THR A 278 -1.00 -1.18 8.35
C THR A 278 -1.53 0.20 8.73
N ILE A 279 -0.73 1.02 9.42
CA ILE A 279 -1.13 2.40 9.78
C ILE A 279 -1.46 3.21 8.52
N TYR A 280 -0.62 3.11 7.49
CA TYR A 280 -0.87 3.80 6.23
C TYR A 280 -2.14 3.33 5.53
N SER A 281 -2.38 2.02 5.52
CA SER A 281 -3.61 1.44 4.95
C SER A 281 -4.86 1.93 5.69
N LEU A 282 -4.79 2.06 7.03
CA LEU A 282 -5.88 2.62 7.84
C LEU A 282 -6.12 4.10 7.53
N ILE A 283 -5.06 4.89 7.31
CA ILE A 283 -5.19 6.29 6.89
C ILE A 283 -5.89 6.38 5.52
N LEU A 284 -5.49 5.55 4.56
CA LEU A 284 -6.15 5.50 3.25
C LEU A 284 -7.63 5.13 3.38
N ILE A 285 -7.96 4.12 4.19
CA ILE A 285 -9.35 3.73 4.45
C ILE A 285 -10.15 4.89 5.04
N ALA A 286 -9.62 5.60 6.04
CA ALA A 286 -10.30 6.75 6.65
C ALA A 286 -10.54 7.89 5.65
N ILE A 287 -9.56 8.15 4.77
CA ILE A 287 -9.72 9.12 3.69
C ILE A 287 -10.80 8.67 2.72
N TYR A 288 -10.82 7.39 2.35
CA TYR A 288 -11.83 6.87 1.45
C TYR A 288 -13.24 6.84 2.06
N GLU A 289 -13.36 6.66 3.37
CA GLU A 289 -14.63 6.76 4.09
C GLU A 289 -15.17 8.19 4.14
N SER A 290 -14.28 9.19 4.15
CA SER A 290 -14.65 10.61 4.12
C SER A 290 -15.32 11.05 2.81
N VAL A 291 -15.25 10.24 1.75
CA VAL A 291 -15.86 10.54 0.46
C VAL A 291 -17.38 10.26 0.54
N GLU A 292 -18.19 11.25 0.18
CA GLU A 292 -19.66 11.15 0.25
C GLU A 292 -20.27 10.11 -0.71
N ASN A 293 -19.47 9.54 -1.63
CA ASN A 293 -19.93 8.54 -2.58
C ASN A 293 -20.17 7.17 -1.91
N VAL A 294 -21.42 6.68 -1.99
CA VAL A 294 -21.86 5.40 -1.42
C VAL A 294 -21.15 4.19 -2.05
N LEU A 295 -20.87 4.25 -3.36
CA LEU A 295 -20.15 3.19 -4.09
C LEU A 295 -18.74 3.03 -3.53
N PHE A 296 -18.05 4.15 -3.36
CA PHE A 296 -16.68 4.16 -2.90
C PHE A 296 -16.55 3.68 -1.46
N ARG A 297 -17.48 4.07 -0.58
CA ARG A 297 -17.53 3.56 0.81
C ARG A 297 -17.76 2.05 0.88
N LYS A 298 -18.69 1.51 0.09
CA LYS A 298 -18.95 0.05 0.04
C LYS A 298 -17.75 -0.71 -0.53
N LEU A 299 -17.13 -0.21 -1.60
CA LEU A 299 -15.92 -0.78 -2.19
C LEU A 299 -14.76 -0.79 -1.19
N ALA A 300 -14.54 0.33 -0.49
CA ALA A 300 -13.51 0.45 0.53
C ALA A 300 -13.72 -0.58 1.64
N TYR A 301 -14.93 -0.64 2.23
CA TYR A 301 -15.25 -1.54 3.34
C TYR A 301 -15.03 -3.02 3.01
N ILE A 302 -15.50 -3.47 1.83
CA ILE A 302 -15.34 -4.87 1.39
C ILE A 302 -13.86 -5.19 1.11
N SER A 303 -13.06 -4.20 0.69
CA SER A 303 -11.66 -4.39 0.31
C SER A 303 -10.68 -4.35 1.50
N ILE A 304 -11.08 -3.83 2.67
CA ILE A 304 -10.24 -3.72 3.88
C ILE A 304 -9.46 -5.00 4.22
N PRO A 305 -10.12 -6.17 4.42
CA PRO A 305 -9.40 -7.38 4.81
C PRO A 305 -8.37 -7.81 3.76
N PHE A 306 -8.62 -7.56 2.49
CA PHE A 306 -7.68 -7.89 1.41
C PHE A 306 -6.49 -6.96 1.36
N ILE A 307 -6.67 -5.68 1.64
CA ILE A 307 -5.55 -4.73 1.77
C ILE A 307 -4.65 -5.19 2.91
N LEU A 308 -5.22 -5.53 4.07
CA LEU A 308 -4.44 -6.00 5.23
C LEU A 308 -3.71 -7.32 4.96
N ILE A 309 -4.39 -8.30 4.35
CA ILE A 309 -3.77 -9.57 3.95
C ILE A 309 -2.66 -9.32 2.92
N SER A 310 -2.89 -8.43 1.95
CA SER A 310 -1.90 -8.12 0.93
C SER A 310 -0.63 -7.51 1.53
N ASN A 311 -0.74 -6.71 2.59
CA ASN A 311 0.44 -6.13 3.26
C ASN A 311 1.34 -7.20 3.90
N ILE A 312 0.76 -8.23 4.52
CA ILE A 312 1.49 -9.37 5.11
C ILE A 312 2.40 -10.03 4.06
N VAL A 313 1.87 -10.18 2.85
CA VAL A 313 2.51 -10.92 1.77
C VAL A 313 3.44 -10.05 0.92
N THR A 314 3.12 -8.76 0.76
CA THR A 314 3.90 -7.84 -0.07
C THR A 314 5.25 -7.47 0.59
N ILE A 315 5.35 -7.53 1.92
CA ILE A 315 6.60 -7.19 2.62
C ILE A 315 7.72 -8.21 2.30
N PRO A 316 7.54 -9.54 2.45
CA PRO A 316 8.55 -10.51 2.05
C PRO A 316 8.89 -10.45 0.55
N TYR A 317 7.88 -10.19 -0.31
CA TYR A 317 8.11 -9.90 -1.72
C TYR A 317 9.07 -8.71 -1.91
N THR A 318 8.87 -7.63 -1.16
CA THR A 318 9.74 -6.44 -1.21
C THR A 318 11.15 -6.78 -0.77
N TYR A 319 11.32 -7.64 0.25
CA TYR A 319 12.64 -8.00 0.78
C TYR A 319 13.49 -8.77 -0.23
N PHE A 320 12.88 -9.55 -1.11
CA PHE A 320 13.58 -10.22 -2.20
C PHE A 320 14.36 -9.21 -3.09
N TRP A 321 13.79 -8.04 -3.36
CA TRP A 321 14.45 -7.01 -4.15
C TRP A 321 15.73 -6.48 -3.49
N ALA A 322 15.84 -6.55 -2.15
CA ALA A 322 17.03 -6.05 -1.44
C ALA A 322 18.31 -6.82 -1.79
N PHE A 323 18.20 -8.07 -2.26
CA PHE A 323 19.34 -8.90 -2.64
C PHE A 323 19.82 -8.66 -4.09
N ILE A 324 18.99 -8.09 -4.95
CA ILE A 324 19.28 -7.90 -6.37
C ILE A 324 20.15 -6.66 -6.60
N PHE A 325 19.93 -5.59 -5.83
CA PHE A 325 20.52 -4.28 -6.12
C PHE A 325 21.69 -3.96 -5.19
N LYS A 326 22.78 -3.46 -5.79
CA LYS A 326 23.98 -2.97 -5.07
C LYS A 326 23.87 -1.55 -4.54
N SER A 327 22.89 -0.78 -5.00
CA SER A 327 22.73 0.63 -4.66
C SER A 327 21.30 0.92 -4.21
N LYS A 328 21.17 1.61 -3.07
CA LYS A 328 19.89 2.03 -2.47
C LYS A 328 19.02 2.81 -3.45
N THR A 329 19.54 3.87 -4.06
CA THR A 329 18.77 4.77 -4.94
C THR A 329 18.28 4.07 -6.20
N ILE A 330 19.13 3.24 -6.80
CA ILE A 330 18.77 2.48 -8.01
C ILE A 330 17.73 1.41 -7.66
N GLY A 331 17.94 0.67 -6.57
CA GLY A 331 17.06 -0.43 -6.19
C GLY A 331 15.64 0.03 -5.84
N THR A 332 15.48 1.09 -5.05
CA THR A 332 14.14 1.63 -4.72
C THR A 332 13.44 2.21 -5.95
N GLY A 333 14.18 2.92 -6.81
CA GLY A 333 13.67 3.45 -8.07
C GLY A 333 13.16 2.36 -9.00
N VAL A 334 14.00 1.36 -9.31
CA VAL A 334 13.63 0.25 -10.20
C VAL A 334 12.48 -0.57 -9.61
N TYR A 335 12.50 -0.87 -8.30
CA TYR A 335 11.39 -1.55 -7.63
C TYR A 335 10.06 -0.81 -7.85
N SER A 336 10.02 0.50 -7.57
CA SER A 336 8.79 1.27 -7.72
C SER A 336 8.29 1.33 -9.17
N VAL A 337 9.19 1.59 -10.13
CA VAL A 337 8.83 1.72 -11.56
C VAL A 337 8.34 0.39 -12.13
N VAL A 338 9.08 -0.71 -11.92
CA VAL A 338 8.75 -2.01 -12.50
C VAL A 338 7.41 -2.50 -11.95
N ASN A 339 7.19 -2.43 -10.63
CA ASN A 339 5.92 -2.88 -10.04
C ASN A 339 4.74 -2.00 -10.45
N THR A 340 4.95 -0.68 -10.59
CA THR A 340 3.91 0.23 -11.09
C THR A 340 3.53 -0.08 -12.54
N VAL A 341 4.52 -0.31 -13.41
CA VAL A 341 4.29 -0.67 -14.81
C VAL A 341 3.55 -2.01 -14.92
N LEU A 342 3.94 -3.01 -14.13
CA LEU A 342 3.24 -4.31 -14.10
C LEU A 342 1.79 -4.18 -13.62
N LEU A 343 1.55 -3.36 -12.59
CA LEU A 343 0.21 -3.10 -12.07
C LEU A 343 -0.68 -2.41 -13.12
N ILE A 344 -0.18 -1.37 -13.79
CA ILE A 344 -0.89 -0.66 -14.87
C ILE A 344 -1.14 -1.61 -16.05
N ALA A 345 -0.14 -2.40 -16.46
CA ALA A 345 -0.27 -3.36 -17.55
C ALA A 345 -1.39 -4.37 -17.26
N MET A 346 -1.48 -4.91 -16.05
CA MET A 346 -2.56 -5.83 -15.69
C MET A 346 -3.94 -5.17 -15.67
N MET A 347 -4.04 -3.91 -15.22
CA MET A 347 -5.30 -3.15 -15.30
C MET A 347 -5.74 -2.95 -16.76
N VAL A 348 -4.81 -2.63 -17.66
CA VAL A 348 -5.08 -2.47 -19.10
C VAL A 348 -5.50 -3.79 -19.73
N VAL A 349 -4.77 -4.88 -19.46
CA VAL A 349 -5.11 -6.24 -19.91
C VAL A 349 -6.55 -6.60 -19.54
N LYS A 350 -6.94 -6.33 -18.29
CA LYS A 350 -8.31 -6.59 -17.79
C LYS A 350 -9.37 -5.73 -18.46
N SER A 351 -9.03 -4.51 -18.87
CA SER A 351 -9.97 -3.56 -19.48
C SER A 351 -10.12 -3.73 -20.99
N VAL A 352 -9.06 -4.15 -21.68
CA VAL A 352 -9.00 -4.20 -23.16
C VAL A 352 -9.42 -5.55 -23.73
N LEU A 353 -9.16 -6.65 -23.01
CA LEU A 353 -9.50 -7.98 -23.50
C LEU A 353 -11.02 -8.18 -23.53
N SER A 354 -11.56 -8.33 -24.75
CA SER A 354 -12.97 -8.66 -24.98
C SER A 354 -13.38 -10.00 -24.35
N ASN A 355 -12.47 -10.98 -24.34
CA ASN A 355 -12.70 -12.28 -23.69
C ASN A 355 -12.36 -12.24 -22.19
N LYS A 356 -13.38 -12.02 -21.35
CA LYS A 356 -13.25 -11.98 -19.88
C LYS A 356 -12.53 -13.21 -19.30
N LYS A 357 -12.79 -14.41 -19.82
CA LYS A 357 -12.15 -15.65 -19.34
C LYS A 357 -10.64 -15.67 -19.58
N THR A 358 -10.19 -15.11 -20.72
CA THR A 358 -8.76 -15.02 -21.04
C THR A 358 -8.08 -13.97 -20.17
N ALA A 359 -8.74 -12.82 -19.96
CA ALA A 359 -8.25 -11.78 -19.06
C ALA A 359 -8.08 -12.29 -17.63
N ASP A 360 -9.06 -13.03 -17.12
CA ASP A 360 -9.04 -13.62 -15.79
C ASP A 360 -7.96 -14.69 -15.64
N MET A 361 -7.69 -15.48 -16.68
CA MET A 361 -6.61 -16.47 -16.68
C MET A 361 -5.23 -15.80 -16.61
N ILE A 362 -5.01 -14.76 -17.41
CA ILE A 362 -3.75 -13.98 -17.39
C ILE A 362 -3.59 -13.29 -16.03
N GLY A 363 -4.63 -12.62 -15.54
CA GLY A 363 -4.62 -11.99 -14.22
C GLY A 363 -4.36 -12.98 -13.09
N GLY A 364 -4.94 -14.18 -13.17
CA GLY A 364 -4.70 -15.27 -12.23
C GLY A 364 -3.25 -15.76 -12.24
N ALA A 365 -2.63 -15.90 -13.41
CA ALA A 365 -1.23 -16.31 -13.53
C ALA A 365 -0.27 -15.29 -12.90
N PHE A 366 -0.52 -13.99 -13.10
CA PHE A 366 0.27 -12.91 -12.51
C PHE A 366 -0.08 -12.62 -11.04
N SER A 367 -1.07 -13.29 -10.46
CA SER A 367 -1.46 -13.10 -9.05
C SER A 367 -0.44 -13.65 -8.05
N ILE A 368 0.62 -14.33 -8.49
CA ILE A 368 1.82 -14.64 -7.67
C ILE A 368 2.53 -13.37 -7.17
N LEU A 369 2.27 -12.23 -7.82
CA LEU A 369 2.67 -10.92 -7.37
C LEU A 369 1.56 -10.37 -6.46
N PRO A 370 1.82 -10.15 -5.16
CA PRO A 370 0.75 -9.88 -4.19
C PRO A 370 -0.10 -8.63 -4.49
N PHE A 371 0.51 -7.62 -5.11
CA PHE A 371 -0.17 -6.38 -5.53
C PHE A 371 -1.08 -6.57 -6.76
N ILE A 372 -0.83 -7.59 -7.57
CA ILE A 372 -1.70 -7.96 -8.70
C ILE A 372 -2.88 -8.80 -8.18
N ALA A 373 -2.64 -9.67 -7.19
CA ALA A 373 -3.72 -10.37 -6.49
C ALA A 373 -4.69 -9.36 -5.83
N SER A 374 -4.17 -8.31 -5.18
CA SER A 374 -5.02 -7.27 -4.60
C SER A 374 -5.77 -6.46 -5.67
N LEU A 375 -5.12 -6.08 -6.77
CA LEU A 375 -5.78 -5.46 -7.94
C LEU A 375 -6.94 -6.33 -8.45
N ASN A 376 -6.73 -7.64 -8.58
CA ASN A 376 -7.73 -8.56 -9.11
C ASN A 376 -8.96 -8.66 -8.21
N VAL A 377 -8.77 -8.75 -6.89
CA VAL A 377 -9.86 -8.77 -5.92
C VAL A 377 -10.64 -7.46 -5.94
N ILE A 378 -9.95 -6.32 -5.78
CA ILE A 378 -10.60 -5.01 -5.67
C ILE A 378 -11.35 -4.69 -6.97
N SER A 379 -10.75 -4.97 -8.13
CA SER A 379 -11.41 -4.76 -9.43
C SER A 379 -12.62 -5.69 -9.63
N SER A 380 -12.55 -6.93 -9.13
CA SER A 380 -13.68 -7.86 -9.21
C SER A 380 -14.85 -7.43 -8.32
N VAL A 381 -14.55 -6.95 -7.11
CA VAL A 381 -15.56 -6.38 -6.20
C VAL A 381 -16.18 -5.13 -6.80
N ALA A 382 -15.37 -4.24 -7.39
CA ALA A 382 -15.85 -3.05 -8.08
C ALA A 382 -16.84 -3.38 -9.20
N ASN A 383 -16.50 -4.36 -10.06
CA ASN A 383 -17.38 -4.80 -11.15
C ASN A 383 -18.71 -5.39 -10.64
N GLN A 384 -18.67 -6.21 -9.58
CA GLN A 384 -19.89 -6.78 -8.99
C GLN A 384 -20.80 -5.72 -8.36
N LEU A 385 -20.22 -4.68 -7.73
CA LEU A 385 -20.99 -3.58 -7.17
C LEU A 385 -21.73 -2.78 -8.26
N ILE A 386 -21.10 -2.62 -9.44
CA ILE A 386 -21.72 -2.01 -10.62
C ILE A 386 -22.87 -2.89 -11.14
N GLU A 387 -22.62 -4.19 -11.32
CA GLU A 387 -23.63 -5.14 -11.83
C GLU A 387 -24.87 -5.19 -10.92
N LEU A 388 -24.68 -5.12 -9.61
CA LEU A 388 -25.77 -5.09 -8.62
C LEU A 388 -26.47 -3.74 -8.48
N ARG A 389 -26.12 -2.72 -9.29
CA ARG A 389 -26.68 -1.36 -9.20
C ARG A 389 -26.64 -0.82 -7.76
N PHE A 390 -25.58 -1.15 -7.01
CA PHE A 390 -25.38 -0.73 -5.62
C PHE A 390 -26.38 -1.28 -4.59
N ASN A 391 -27.36 -2.06 -5.00
CA ASN A 391 -28.35 -2.69 -4.11
C ASN A 391 -27.90 -4.12 -3.76
N VAL A 392 -27.00 -4.21 -2.78
CA VAL A 392 -26.39 -5.47 -2.35
C VAL A 392 -27.34 -6.22 -1.41
N PRO A 393 -27.80 -7.43 -1.76
CA PRO A 393 -28.56 -8.28 -0.84
C PRO A 393 -27.76 -8.56 0.45
N LYS A 394 -28.44 -8.62 1.61
CA LYS A 394 -27.78 -8.88 2.92
C LYS A 394 -26.93 -10.17 2.96
N LYS A 395 -27.18 -11.14 2.07
CA LYS A 395 -26.42 -12.41 1.94
C LYS A 395 -25.75 -12.56 0.57
N TYR A 396 -25.23 -11.49 -0.02
CA TYR A 396 -24.49 -11.59 -1.27
C TYR A 396 -23.07 -12.12 -1.05
N ASN A 397 -22.71 -13.19 -1.76
CA ASN A 397 -21.36 -13.74 -1.70
C ASN A 397 -20.46 -13.08 -2.76
N PHE A 398 -19.79 -12.00 -2.34
CA PHE A 398 -18.78 -11.30 -3.14
C PHE A 398 -17.60 -12.16 -3.56
N PHE A 399 -17.45 -13.40 -3.08
CA PHE A 399 -16.29 -14.27 -3.30
C PHE A 399 -16.61 -15.52 -4.12
N SER A 400 -17.75 -15.52 -4.79
CA SER A 400 -18.19 -16.65 -5.62
C SER A 400 -17.50 -16.70 -7.00
N THR A 401 -16.87 -15.61 -7.45
CA THR A 401 -16.32 -15.52 -8.82
C THR A 401 -14.90 -16.10 -8.93
N GLY A 402 -14.55 -16.54 -10.14
CA GLY A 402 -13.25 -17.13 -10.46
C GLY A 402 -12.04 -16.29 -10.04
N PRO A 403 -11.95 -14.99 -10.40
CA PRO A 403 -10.78 -14.16 -10.13
C PRO A 403 -10.47 -13.93 -8.65
N GLN A 404 -11.49 -13.86 -7.80
CA GLN A 404 -11.33 -13.69 -6.36
C GLN A 404 -10.85 -14.97 -5.71
N ARG A 405 -11.39 -16.13 -6.14
CA ARG A 405 -10.94 -17.43 -5.66
C ARG A 405 -9.47 -17.67 -6.01
N THR A 406 -9.06 -17.34 -7.23
CA THR A 406 -7.65 -17.46 -7.63
C THR A 406 -6.76 -16.53 -6.82
N ALA A 407 -7.17 -15.28 -6.59
CA ALA A 407 -6.38 -14.34 -5.80
C ALA A 407 -6.26 -14.75 -4.31
N ILE A 408 -7.34 -15.26 -3.70
CA ILE A 408 -7.30 -15.78 -2.32
C ILE A 408 -6.35 -16.97 -2.22
N VAL A 409 -6.45 -17.93 -3.14
CA VAL A 409 -5.55 -19.08 -3.18
C VAL A 409 -4.10 -18.62 -3.36
N MET A 410 -3.84 -17.63 -4.22
CA MET A 410 -2.51 -17.06 -4.39
C MET A 410 -2.00 -16.36 -3.14
N PHE A 411 -2.82 -15.59 -2.41
CA PHE A 411 -2.39 -15.02 -1.13
C PHE A 411 -1.99 -16.09 -0.12
N PHE A 412 -2.69 -17.23 -0.07
CA PHE A 412 -2.30 -18.36 0.78
C PHE A 412 -0.98 -18.99 0.34
N ILE A 413 -0.73 -19.12 -0.96
CA ILE A 413 0.54 -19.62 -1.50
C ILE A 413 1.66 -18.64 -1.18
N ASP A 414 1.45 -17.36 -1.47
CA ASP A 414 2.43 -16.30 -1.32
C ASP A 414 2.83 -16.05 0.14
N LEU A 415 1.92 -16.32 1.09
CA LEU A 415 2.18 -16.30 2.54
C LEU A 415 3.38 -17.18 2.91
N PHE A 416 3.61 -18.27 2.19
CA PHE A 416 4.75 -19.16 2.41
C PHE A 416 5.84 -18.98 1.35
N LEU A 417 5.47 -18.75 0.09
CA LEU A 417 6.39 -18.67 -1.03
C LEU A 417 7.47 -17.60 -0.83
N TRP A 418 7.08 -16.34 -0.60
CA TRP A 418 8.04 -15.23 -0.51
C TRP A 418 8.97 -15.32 0.72
N PRO A 419 8.48 -15.68 1.93
CA PRO A 419 9.36 -15.95 3.05
C PRO A 419 10.35 -17.11 2.82
N ILE A 420 9.92 -18.17 2.11
CA ILE A 420 10.81 -19.27 1.71
C ILE A 420 11.87 -18.79 0.73
N ILE A 421 11.50 -18.00 -0.28
CA ILE A 421 12.44 -17.41 -1.24
C ILE A 421 13.47 -16.54 -0.52
N VAL A 422 13.05 -15.62 0.35
CA VAL A 422 13.98 -14.76 1.12
C VAL A 422 14.91 -15.60 2.00
N SER A 423 14.39 -16.63 2.65
CA SER A 423 15.20 -17.54 3.47
C SER A 423 16.18 -18.35 2.64
N PHE A 424 15.77 -18.76 1.44
CA PHE A 424 16.60 -19.51 0.49
C PHE A 424 17.72 -18.66 -0.08
N GLU A 425 17.45 -17.40 -0.47
CA GLU A 425 18.48 -16.46 -0.93
C GLU A 425 19.52 -16.19 0.16
N GLU A 426 19.07 -15.96 1.40
CA GLU A 426 19.95 -15.79 2.55
C GLU A 426 20.84 -17.04 2.79
N TYR A 427 20.26 -18.23 2.61
CA TYR A 427 20.99 -19.49 2.70
C TYR A 427 21.97 -19.67 1.54
N LEU A 428 21.59 -19.33 0.30
CA LEU A 428 22.45 -19.41 -0.88
C LEU A 428 23.66 -18.49 -0.74
N ILE A 429 23.48 -17.25 -0.28
CA ILE A 429 24.60 -16.32 -0.06
C ILE A 429 25.57 -16.89 0.98
N PHE A 430 25.03 -17.43 2.08
CA PHE A 430 25.85 -18.06 3.12
C PHE A 430 26.57 -19.33 2.62
N PHE A 431 25.88 -20.16 1.86
CA PHE A 431 26.43 -21.40 1.33
C PHE A 431 27.47 -21.13 0.25
N ALA A 432 27.21 -20.20 -0.67
CA ALA A 432 28.13 -19.81 -1.73
C ALA A 432 29.42 -19.23 -1.15
N THR A 433 29.33 -18.33 -0.17
CA THR A 433 30.52 -17.76 0.49
C THR A 433 31.37 -18.82 1.20
N LYS A 434 30.74 -19.76 1.92
CA LYS A 434 31.43 -20.89 2.58
C LYS A 434 32.00 -21.91 1.60
N THR A 435 31.31 -22.16 0.50
CA THR A 435 31.73 -23.14 -0.51
C THR A 435 32.87 -22.60 -1.35
N MET A 436 32.79 -21.35 -1.78
CA MET A 436 33.88 -20.67 -2.51
C MET A 436 35.16 -20.62 -1.68
N SER A 437 35.07 -20.39 -0.36
CA SER A 437 36.26 -20.37 0.51
C SER A 437 36.94 -21.75 0.61
N LYS A 438 36.17 -22.84 0.62
CA LYS A 438 36.69 -24.22 0.69
C LYS A 438 37.17 -24.75 -0.65
N MET A 439 36.42 -24.51 -1.74
CA MET A 439 36.80 -24.96 -3.09
C MET A 439 38.15 -24.38 -3.51
N GLY A 440 38.39 -23.09 -3.23
CA GLY A 440 39.67 -22.43 -3.48
C GLY A 440 40.86 -23.04 -2.72
N TRP A 441 40.62 -23.76 -1.61
CA TRP A 441 41.67 -24.44 -0.86
C TRP A 441 42.01 -25.83 -1.38
N THR A 442 40.98 -26.65 -1.60
CA THR A 442 41.16 -28.10 -1.87
C THR A 442 42.03 -28.41 -3.10
N GLY A 443 42.11 -27.49 -4.06
CA GLY A 443 42.98 -27.62 -5.24
C GLY A 443 44.39 -27.02 -5.09
N HIS A 444 44.65 -26.24 -4.05
CA HIS A 444 45.88 -25.43 -3.91
C HIS A 444 46.71 -25.75 -2.66
N GLU A 445 46.35 -26.77 -1.86
CA GLU A 445 47.04 -27.08 -0.59
C GLU A 445 48.57 -27.23 -0.75
N GLY A 446 49.02 -27.91 -1.80
CA GLY A 446 50.45 -28.07 -2.08
C GLY A 446 51.16 -26.75 -2.44
N GLU A 447 50.43 -25.82 -3.06
CA GLU A 447 50.95 -24.49 -3.41
C GLU A 447 51.07 -23.61 -2.16
N PHE A 448 50.08 -23.66 -1.27
CA PHE A 448 50.13 -23.00 0.04
C PHE A 448 51.33 -23.47 0.88
N ARG A 449 51.58 -24.79 0.95
CA ARG A 449 52.76 -25.31 1.67
C ARG A 449 54.07 -24.80 1.05
N ARG A 450 54.20 -24.86 -0.27
CA ARG A 450 55.38 -24.34 -0.98
C ARG A 450 55.60 -22.85 -0.74
N GLU A 451 54.54 -22.05 -0.73
CA GLU A 451 54.65 -20.61 -0.42
C GLU A 451 55.02 -20.36 1.04
N LYS A 452 54.51 -21.15 1.99
CA LYS A 452 54.88 -21.05 3.41
C LYS A 452 56.37 -21.37 3.60
N ASP A 453 56.87 -22.39 2.94
CA ASP A 453 58.26 -22.85 3.06
C ASP A 453 59.30 -21.87 2.49
N LYS A 454 58.90 -20.98 1.57
CA LYS A 454 59.78 -19.93 1.02
C LYS A 454 60.13 -18.84 2.03
N HIS A 455 59.31 -18.66 3.06
CA HIS A 455 59.46 -17.56 4.02
C HIS A 455 60.23 -18.01 5.26
N MET A 456 61.23 -17.21 5.67
CA MET A 456 61.93 -17.45 6.93
C MET A 456 60.97 -17.33 8.11
N ARG A 457 60.96 -18.35 8.96
CA ARG A 457 60.19 -18.39 10.20
C ARG A 457 61.12 -18.18 11.39
N THR A 458 60.69 -17.36 12.35
CA THR A 458 61.41 -17.24 13.62
C THR A 458 61.26 -18.51 14.44
N LYS A 459 62.23 -18.79 15.33
CA LYS A 459 62.13 -19.91 16.27
C LYS A 459 60.87 -19.81 17.13
N GLU A 460 60.61 -18.62 17.67
CA GLU A 460 59.41 -18.32 18.47
C GLU A 460 58.10 -18.68 17.74
N ALA A 461 57.98 -18.34 16.45
CA ALA A 461 56.79 -18.68 15.66
C ALA A 461 56.64 -20.19 15.46
N THR A 462 57.77 -20.90 15.24
CA THR A 462 57.78 -22.35 15.06
C THR A 462 57.45 -23.07 16.37
N ASP A 463 58.01 -22.61 17.48
CA ASP A 463 57.74 -23.15 18.81
C ASP A 463 56.27 -22.93 19.20
N MET A 464 55.70 -21.76 18.86
CA MET A 464 54.28 -21.50 19.07
C MET A 464 53.39 -22.41 18.22
N GLU A 465 53.69 -22.55 16.94
CA GLU A 465 52.99 -23.45 16.03
C GLU A 465 52.98 -24.88 16.57
N GLN A 466 54.14 -25.41 16.99
CA GLN A 466 54.24 -26.75 17.57
C GLN A 466 53.48 -26.87 18.90
N THR A 467 53.55 -25.86 19.77
CA THR A 467 52.81 -25.84 21.04
C THR A 467 51.30 -25.91 20.80
N ILE A 468 50.79 -25.15 19.82
CA ILE A 468 49.36 -25.11 19.52
C ILE A 468 48.86 -26.38 18.84
N LEU A 469 49.67 -26.98 17.97
CA LEU A 469 49.36 -28.24 17.30
C LEU A 469 49.40 -29.43 18.28
N ASN A 470 50.33 -29.43 19.24
CA ASN A 470 50.52 -30.51 20.20
C ASN A 470 49.70 -30.34 21.50
N SER A 471 49.16 -29.14 21.78
CA SER A 471 48.43 -28.88 23.01
C SER A 471 47.05 -29.56 23.01
N SER A 472 46.82 -30.40 24.01
CA SER A 472 45.49 -30.82 24.46
C SER A 472 44.71 -29.62 25.03
N SER A 473 43.38 -29.71 25.12
CA SER A 473 42.43 -28.63 25.46
C SER A 473 42.61 -27.94 26.84
N SER A 474 43.70 -28.22 27.57
CA SER A 474 43.95 -27.84 28.97
C SER A 474 44.87 -26.62 29.16
N GLU A 475 45.38 -26.01 28.09
CA GLU A 475 46.18 -24.78 28.19
C GLU A 475 45.30 -23.52 28.23
N ASN A 476 45.73 -22.48 28.98
CA ASN A 476 44.96 -21.26 29.23
C ASN A 476 44.93 -20.28 28.04
N TYR A 477 44.52 -20.76 26.86
CA TYR A 477 44.28 -19.95 25.67
C TYR A 477 42.81 -19.58 25.57
N VAL A 478 42.54 -18.28 25.47
CA VAL A 478 41.19 -17.76 25.19
C VAL A 478 40.84 -17.85 23.71
N ILE A 479 41.83 -17.69 22.82
CA ILE A 479 41.68 -17.89 21.38
C ILE A 479 42.78 -18.85 20.92
N LYS A 480 42.38 -19.94 20.26
CA LYS A 480 43.30 -20.94 19.70
C LYS A 480 43.02 -21.11 18.21
N ILE A 481 44.04 -20.87 17.39
CA ILE A 481 43.99 -20.87 15.93
C ILE A 481 44.87 -22.03 15.45
N ARG A 482 44.34 -22.94 14.64
CA ARG A 482 45.09 -24.11 14.13
C ARG A 482 45.02 -24.19 12.62
N ASP A 483 46.18 -24.09 11.97
CA ASP A 483 46.37 -24.18 10.51
C ASP A 483 45.39 -23.36 9.68
N VAL A 484 44.99 -22.21 10.21
CA VAL A 484 43.99 -21.36 9.59
C VAL A 484 44.52 -20.77 8.31
N SER A 485 43.72 -20.90 7.26
CA SER A 485 44.07 -20.43 5.94
C SER A 485 42.90 -19.71 5.26
N LYS A 486 43.23 -18.76 4.39
CA LYS A 486 42.28 -18.04 3.55
C LYS A 486 42.83 -17.83 2.15
N HIS A 487 42.05 -18.29 1.18
CA HIS A 487 42.27 -18.10 -0.25
C HIS A 487 41.29 -17.05 -0.80
N PHE A 488 41.78 -16.17 -1.67
CA PHE A 488 40.95 -15.32 -2.53
C PHE A 488 41.40 -15.46 -3.98
N VAL A 489 40.48 -15.16 -4.91
CA VAL A 489 40.76 -15.10 -6.34
C VAL A 489 40.51 -13.67 -6.81
N ASP A 490 41.51 -13.06 -7.43
CA ASP A 490 41.38 -11.72 -8.01
C ASP A 490 40.55 -11.75 -9.32
N SER A 491 40.10 -10.59 -9.80
CA SER A 491 39.34 -10.40 -11.04
C SER A 491 40.05 -10.97 -12.27
N ASN A 492 41.38 -11.05 -12.23
CA ASN A 492 42.23 -11.65 -13.27
C ASN A 492 42.42 -13.17 -13.10
N GLY A 493 41.70 -13.82 -12.17
CA GLY A 493 41.82 -15.24 -11.88
C GLY A 493 43.07 -15.63 -11.08
N LYS A 494 43.84 -14.68 -10.56
CA LYS A 494 45.06 -14.94 -9.80
C LYS A 494 44.73 -15.33 -8.35
N SER A 495 45.30 -16.44 -7.89
CA SER A 495 45.23 -16.88 -6.48
C SER A 495 45.98 -15.92 -5.55
N ILE A 496 45.32 -15.52 -4.47
CA ILE A 496 45.88 -14.69 -3.39
C ILE A 496 45.76 -15.46 -2.07
N TYR A 497 46.92 -15.72 -1.47
CA TYR A 497 47.07 -16.41 -0.18
C TYR A 497 47.06 -15.40 0.97
N ALA A 498 45.87 -14.89 1.31
CA ALA A 498 45.75 -13.85 2.33
C ALA A 498 46.14 -14.33 3.73
N VAL A 499 45.87 -15.60 4.06
CA VAL A 499 46.32 -16.25 5.29
C VAL A 499 46.73 -17.68 4.95
N ASN A 500 47.89 -18.13 5.42
CA ASN A 500 48.46 -19.42 5.04
C ASN A 500 48.92 -20.22 6.27
N GLN A 501 48.11 -21.20 6.68
CA GLN A 501 48.36 -22.15 7.77
C GLN A 501 48.91 -21.47 9.04
N VAL A 502 48.17 -20.48 9.55
CA VAL A 502 48.52 -19.79 10.78
C VAL A 502 48.07 -20.59 11.99
N SER A 503 49.00 -20.89 12.89
CA SER A 503 48.75 -21.53 14.18
C SER A 503 49.23 -20.63 15.32
N LEU A 504 48.32 -20.23 16.20
CA LEU A 504 48.55 -19.21 17.23
C LEU A 504 47.61 -19.41 18.42
N GLY A 505 48.12 -19.19 19.64
CA GLY A 505 47.30 -19.14 20.86
C GLY A 505 47.43 -17.81 21.59
N ILE A 506 46.30 -17.20 21.93
CA ILE A 506 46.22 -15.98 22.73
C ILE A 506 45.78 -16.34 24.14
N LYS A 507 46.61 -16.03 25.14
CA LYS A 507 46.35 -16.37 26.54
C LYS A 507 45.30 -15.46 27.17
N GLN A 508 44.52 -15.98 28.12
CA GLN A 508 43.59 -15.16 28.88
C GLN A 508 44.32 -14.02 29.61
N GLY A 509 43.74 -12.81 29.59
CA GLY A 509 44.31 -11.63 30.25
C GLY A 509 45.53 -11.02 29.54
N SER A 510 45.93 -11.54 28.38
CA SER A 510 47.03 -10.97 27.59
C SER A 510 46.57 -9.82 26.70
N LEU A 511 47.45 -8.84 26.49
CA LEU A 511 47.32 -7.86 25.42
C LEU A 511 48.10 -8.35 24.21
N PHE A 512 47.39 -8.70 23.13
CA PHE A 512 47.99 -9.25 21.93
C PHE A 512 47.81 -8.31 20.74
N GLY A 513 48.86 -8.10 19.95
CA GLY A 513 48.85 -7.22 18.78
C GLY A 513 49.43 -7.91 17.55
N PHE A 514 48.73 -7.82 16.42
CA PHE A 514 49.24 -8.26 15.12
C PHE A 514 50.09 -7.15 14.51
N LEU A 515 51.39 -7.38 14.37
CA LEU A 515 52.32 -6.45 13.71
C LEU A 515 52.79 -7.00 12.36
N GLY A 516 52.82 -6.16 11.33
CA GLY A 516 53.29 -6.54 10.00
C GLY A 516 52.93 -5.48 8.96
N SER A 517 53.49 -5.59 7.74
CA SER A 517 53.23 -4.66 6.63
C SER A 517 51.76 -4.66 6.18
N ASN A 518 51.34 -3.62 5.46
CA ASN A 518 50.03 -3.59 4.81
C ASN A 518 49.92 -4.74 3.80
N GLY A 519 48.81 -5.47 3.84
CA GLY A 519 48.61 -6.67 3.00
C GLY A 519 49.10 -7.99 3.62
N ALA A 520 49.70 -7.99 4.82
CA ALA A 520 50.17 -9.21 5.48
C ALA A 520 49.06 -10.16 6.01
N GLY A 521 47.78 -9.92 5.71
CA GLY A 521 46.67 -10.78 6.13
C GLY A 521 46.10 -10.54 7.54
N LYS A 522 46.60 -9.54 8.29
CA LYS A 522 46.17 -9.23 9.67
C LYS A 522 44.65 -9.04 9.80
N THR A 523 44.10 -8.14 8.98
CA THR A 523 42.67 -7.84 8.98
C THR A 523 41.84 -9.05 8.53
N THR A 524 42.34 -9.84 7.58
CA THR A 524 41.69 -11.07 7.13
C THR A 524 41.61 -12.11 8.24
N LEU A 525 42.70 -12.30 8.99
CA LEU A 525 42.72 -13.20 10.15
C LEU A 525 41.74 -12.74 11.23
N MET A 526 41.71 -11.44 11.53
CA MET A 526 40.71 -10.88 12.45
C MET A 526 39.29 -11.17 11.96
N LYS A 527 38.94 -10.90 10.70
CA LYS A 527 37.61 -11.20 10.14
C LYS A 527 37.22 -12.67 10.24
N MET A 528 38.18 -13.59 10.13
CA MET A 528 37.94 -15.02 10.33
C MET A 528 37.67 -15.38 11.80
N ILE A 529 38.41 -14.80 12.75
CA ILE A 529 38.14 -14.96 14.19
C ILE A 529 36.71 -14.48 14.53
N LEU A 530 36.27 -13.40 13.87
CA LEU A 530 34.96 -12.78 14.06
C LEU A 530 33.82 -13.46 13.28
N LYS A 531 34.13 -14.51 12.50
CA LYS A 531 33.18 -15.22 11.63
C LYS A 531 32.51 -14.34 10.56
N GLU A 532 33.10 -13.19 10.24
CA GLU A 532 32.68 -12.37 9.10
C GLU A 532 33.11 -13.01 7.78
N GLU A 533 34.28 -13.67 7.79
CA GLU A 533 34.87 -14.33 6.64
C GLU A 533 35.03 -15.83 6.91
N PRO A 534 34.49 -16.73 6.06
CA PRO A 534 34.62 -18.16 6.28
C PRO A 534 36.06 -18.63 6.07
N LEU A 535 36.48 -19.59 6.89
CA LEU A 535 37.77 -20.28 6.79
C LEU A 535 37.86 -21.04 5.46
N SER A 536 39.06 -21.05 4.85
CA SER A 536 39.37 -21.95 3.74
C SER A 536 39.84 -23.31 4.26
N ASN A 537 40.62 -23.32 5.35
CA ASN A 537 41.08 -24.51 6.08
C ASN A 537 41.41 -24.16 7.53
N GLY A 538 41.55 -25.17 8.38
CA GLY A 538 41.91 -25.03 9.80
C GLY A 538 40.71 -24.86 10.71
N SER A 539 40.97 -24.56 11.99
CA SER A 539 39.95 -24.31 13.01
C SER A 539 40.33 -23.14 13.92
N ILE A 540 39.31 -22.48 14.47
CA ILE A 540 39.46 -21.44 15.49
C ILE A 540 38.57 -21.80 16.66
N GLU A 541 39.15 -21.85 17.86
CA GLU A 541 38.44 -22.07 19.12
C GLU A 541 38.49 -20.78 19.95
N VAL A 542 37.37 -20.39 20.53
CA VAL A 542 37.25 -19.26 21.47
C VAL A 542 36.65 -19.78 22.77
N GLU A 543 37.32 -19.56 23.90
CA GLU A 543 36.96 -20.14 25.20
C GLU A 543 36.79 -21.69 25.13
N GLY A 544 37.57 -22.35 24.28
CA GLY A 544 37.52 -23.81 24.06
C GLY A 544 36.38 -24.29 23.16
N LEU A 545 35.59 -23.39 22.57
CA LEU A 545 34.49 -23.72 21.65
C LEU A 545 34.89 -23.36 20.22
N ASP A 546 34.72 -24.31 19.29
CA ASP A 546 34.92 -24.04 17.86
C ASP A 546 33.91 -23.00 17.35
N ILE A 547 34.42 -21.96 16.70
CA ILE A 547 33.60 -20.86 16.16
C ILE A 547 32.59 -21.31 15.11
N ASP A 548 32.85 -22.41 14.41
CA ASP A 548 31.96 -22.96 13.39
C ASP A 548 30.83 -23.80 14.00
N LEU A 549 31.02 -24.37 15.20
CA LEU A 549 30.10 -25.34 15.82
C LEU A 549 29.18 -24.74 16.89
N ALA A 550 29.70 -23.95 17.84
CA ALA A 550 28.95 -23.64 19.07
C ALA A 550 29.33 -22.32 19.75
N PHE A 551 29.84 -21.33 19.00
CA PHE A 551 30.28 -20.07 19.58
C PHE A 551 29.17 -19.03 19.72
N ASP A 552 29.09 -18.40 20.90
CA ASP A 552 28.25 -17.24 21.17
C ASP A 552 28.97 -15.96 20.69
N PRO A 553 28.55 -15.34 19.58
CA PRO A 553 29.19 -14.14 19.04
C PRO A 553 29.21 -12.95 20.02
N THR A 554 28.34 -12.92 21.04
CA THR A 554 28.32 -11.84 22.04
C THR A 554 29.53 -11.85 22.98
N ARG A 555 30.38 -12.90 22.93
CA ARG A 555 31.60 -13.04 23.72
C ARG A 555 32.79 -12.23 23.19
N ILE A 556 32.77 -11.87 21.91
CA ILE A 556 33.80 -11.02 21.31
C ILE A 556 33.18 -9.68 20.94
N ALA A 557 33.83 -8.59 21.37
CA ALA A 557 33.51 -7.25 20.91
C ALA A 557 34.57 -6.76 19.92
N ILE A 558 34.14 -6.04 18.91
CA ILE A 558 34.98 -5.54 17.83
C ILE A 558 34.87 -4.02 17.81
N CYS A 559 35.95 -3.35 17.42
CA CYS A 559 35.92 -1.96 16.99
C CYS A 559 36.53 -1.90 15.59
N PRO A 560 35.72 -1.75 14.53
CA PRO A 560 36.21 -1.68 13.16
C PRO A 560 37.13 -0.48 12.94
N GLN A 561 37.94 -0.54 11.88
CA GLN A 561 38.84 0.56 11.50
C GLN A 561 38.07 1.81 11.05
N PHE A 562 36.90 1.62 10.43
CA PHE A 562 36.06 2.69 9.90
C PHE A 562 34.70 2.70 10.58
N ASP A 563 34.09 3.88 10.64
CA ASP A 563 32.80 4.11 11.29
C ASP A 563 31.58 3.80 10.39
N ASP A 564 31.81 3.10 9.27
CA ASP A 564 30.78 2.73 8.30
C ASP A 564 29.77 1.68 8.81
N HIS A 565 30.10 1.04 9.93
CA HIS A 565 29.24 0.09 10.64
C HIS A 565 28.20 0.78 11.56
N LEU A 566 28.33 2.08 11.83
CA LEU A 566 27.42 2.83 12.69
C LEU A 566 26.20 3.33 11.90
N THR A 567 25.05 3.40 12.58
CA THR A 567 23.85 4.01 11.97
C THR A 567 24.03 5.53 11.97
N LYS A 568 24.21 6.13 10.79
CA LYS A 568 24.50 7.57 10.65
C LYS A 568 23.34 8.47 11.09
N GLU A 569 22.12 7.96 11.03
CA GLU A 569 20.90 8.66 11.46
C GLU A 569 20.74 8.71 12.99
N LEU A 570 21.53 7.93 13.74
CA LEU A 570 21.46 7.85 15.19
C LEU A 570 22.59 8.65 15.84
N THR A 571 22.29 9.26 16.99
CA THR A 571 23.34 9.88 17.83
C THR A 571 24.28 8.83 18.42
N GLY A 572 25.47 9.22 18.88
CA GLY A 572 26.41 8.29 19.51
C GLY A 572 25.81 7.52 20.70
N TYR A 573 25.00 8.20 21.53
CA TYR A 573 24.26 7.56 22.63
C TYR A 573 23.23 6.53 22.12
N GLN A 574 22.51 6.84 21.04
CA GLN A 574 21.51 5.95 20.47
C GLN A 574 22.15 4.71 19.84
N ASN A 575 23.27 4.87 19.13
CA ASN A 575 24.06 3.75 18.60
C ASN A 575 24.56 2.87 19.76
N LEU A 576 25.12 3.45 20.83
CA LEU A 576 25.56 2.70 22.01
C LEU A 576 24.41 1.90 22.63
N LYS A 577 23.24 2.53 22.83
CA LYS A 577 22.06 1.87 23.36
C LYS A 577 21.55 0.74 22.46
N PHE A 578 21.62 0.90 21.14
CA PHE A 578 21.30 -0.14 20.18
C PHE A 578 22.22 -1.36 20.34
N PHE A 579 23.54 -1.15 20.41
CA PHE A 579 24.47 -2.25 20.65
C PHE A 579 24.29 -2.90 22.03
N CYS A 580 23.92 -2.15 23.08
CA CYS A 580 23.54 -2.76 24.36
C CYS A 580 22.42 -3.80 24.22
N TYR A 581 21.41 -3.54 23.38
CA TYR A 581 20.35 -4.52 23.11
C TYR A 581 20.89 -5.79 22.40
N ILE A 582 21.86 -5.65 21.49
CA ILE A 582 22.47 -6.79 20.80
C ILE A 582 23.25 -7.67 21.80
N TYR A 583 24.03 -7.05 22.69
CA TYR A 583 24.82 -7.72 23.73
C TYR A 583 24.02 -8.12 24.99
N ASN A 584 22.68 -8.17 24.91
CA ASN A 584 21.79 -8.55 26.02
C ASN A 584 22.00 -7.74 27.31
N LYS A 585 22.42 -6.48 27.19
CA LYS A 585 22.47 -5.55 28.32
C LYS A 585 21.16 -4.79 28.34
N THR A 586 20.57 -4.63 29.52
CA THR A 586 19.48 -3.68 29.72
C THR A 586 19.98 -2.34 29.19
N GLY A 587 19.38 -1.78 28.14
CA GLY A 587 19.84 -0.54 27.48
C GLY A 587 19.81 0.73 28.36
N VAL A 588 19.83 0.55 29.69
CA VAL A 588 20.13 1.50 30.73
C VAL A 588 21.64 1.53 30.92
N ILE A 589 22.27 2.59 30.41
CA ILE A 589 23.69 2.85 30.65
C ILE A 589 23.80 3.44 32.06
N VAL A 590 24.13 2.61 33.05
CA VAL A 590 24.13 2.98 34.48
C VAL A 590 25.26 3.97 34.81
N SER A 591 26.40 3.90 34.10
CA SER A 591 27.47 4.88 34.22
C SER A 591 28.47 4.69 33.07
N ILE A 592 28.80 5.76 32.35
CA ILE A 592 29.96 5.77 31.46
C ILE A 592 31.20 5.97 32.35
N PRO A 593 32.23 5.09 32.29
CA PRO A 593 33.45 5.27 33.06
C PRO A 593 34.06 6.66 32.81
N LYS A 594 34.53 7.34 33.86
CA LYS A 594 35.10 8.70 33.78
C LYS A 594 36.19 8.83 32.69
N SER A 595 36.95 7.77 32.43
CA SER A 595 37.96 7.68 31.37
C SER A 595 37.36 7.81 29.96
N CYS A 596 36.21 7.18 29.68
CA CYS A 596 35.49 7.34 28.42
C CYS A 596 34.78 8.70 28.30
N THR A 597 34.42 9.32 29.43
CA THR A 597 33.80 10.65 29.46
C THR A 597 34.76 11.74 28.99
N VAL A 598 36.07 11.58 29.20
CA VAL A 598 37.10 12.50 28.70
C VAL A 598 37.23 12.40 27.17
N ALA A 599 37.18 11.19 26.61
CA ALA A 599 37.18 10.99 25.16
C ALA A 599 35.91 11.57 24.50
N LEU A 600 34.75 11.38 25.11
CA LEU A 600 33.49 11.99 24.67
C LEU A 600 33.49 13.53 24.79
N ARG A 601 34.13 14.08 25.83
CA ARG A 601 34.33 15.54 25.97
C ARG A 601 35.22 16.14 24.87
N ALA A 602 36.21 15.40 24.39
CA ALA A 602 37.14 15.88 23.38
C ALA A 602 36.52 15.92 21.96
N SER A 603 35.55 15.05 21.65
CA SER A 603 34.91 15.00 20.33
C SER A 603 33.68 15.91 20.16
N VAL A 604 33.13 16.47 21.24
CA VAL A 604 31.95 17.35 21.17
C VAL A 604 32.37 18.81 21.30
N HIS A 605 32.70 19.44 20.16
CA HIS A 605 33.07 20.87 20.12
C HIS A 605 31.86 21.83 20.11
N ASN A 606 30.63 21.35 20.34
CA ASN A 606 29.44 22.20 20.43
C ASN A 606 29.00 22.43 21.87
N LEU A 607 29.19 23.67 22.31
CA LEU A 607 28.96 24.20 23.66
C LEU A 607 27.52 24.00 24.21
N ALA A 608 26.55 23.65 23.36
CA ALA A 608 25.13 23.53 23.75
C ALA A 608 24.77 22.23 24.51
N VAL A 609 25.66 21.22 24.52
CA VAL A 609 25.41 19.96 25.25
C VAL A 609 25.91 20.02 26.70
N LEU A 610 26.75 21.02 27.05
CA LEU A 610 27.30 21.20 28.39
C LEU A 610 26.24 21.53 29.45
N THR A 611 25.22 22.33 29.10
CA THR A 611 24.16 22.75 30.04
C THR A 611 23.20 21.62 30.44
N LEU A 612 23.01 20.62 29.59
CA LEU A 612 22.21 19.43 29.91
C LEU A 612 22.96 18.43 30.80
N TYR A 613 24.31 18.42 30.76
CA TYR A 613 25.12 17.50 31.56
C TYR A 613 25.29 17.98 33.01
N GLU A 614 25.30 19.29 33.26
CA GLU A 614 25.35 19.84 34.63
C GLU A 614 24.01 19.72 35.36
N THR A 615 22.87 19.83 34.66
CA THR A 615 21.54 19.66 35.29
C THR A 615 21.26 18.23 35.74
N VAL A 616 21.82 17.22 35.07
CA VAL A 616 21.63 15.80 35.44
C VAL A 616 22.52 15.41 36.63
N ASN A 617 23.73 15.96 36.75
CA ASN A 617 24.61 15.65 37.90
C ASN A 617 24.12 16.26 39.23
N VAL A 618 23.29 17.30 39.21
CA VAL A 618 22.71 17.89 40.43
C VAL A 618 21.53 17.04 40.97
N TYR A 619 20.91 16.19 40.14
CA TYR A 619 19.80 15.34 40.57
C TYR A 619 20.21 13.98 41.17
N PHE A 620 21.48 13.55 41.01
CA PHE A 620 21.93 12.23 41.48
C PHE A 620 22.80 12.25 42.75
N THR A 621 23.13 13.42 43.31
CA THR A 621 23.89 13.55 44.56
C THR A 621 23.05 13.64 45.83
N THR A 622 21.71 13.68 45.74
CA THR A 622 20.83 13.88 46.91
C THR A 622 20.02 12.66 47.36
N GLN A 623 20.20 11.47 46.77
CA GLN A 623 19.45 10.26 47.21
C GLN A 623 20.28 9.06 47.68
N THR A 624 21.59 9.22 47.91
CA THR A 624 22.40 8.18 48.56
C THR A 624 22.99 8.66 49.88
N GLN A 625 22.13 9.15 50.77
CA GLN A 625 22.40 9.19 52.20
C GLN A 625 21.09 8.96 52.97
N THR A 626 20.88 7.74 53.43
CA THR A 626 20.29 7.52 54.76
C THR A 626 21.05 6.35 55.43
N PRO A 627 21.54 6.54 56.66
CA PRO A 627 22.32 5.54 57.39
C PRO A 627 21.43 4.70 58.30
N THR A 628 21.56 3.38 58.23
CA THR A 628 21.86 2.42 59.32
C THR A 628 21.68 1.00 58.82
#